data_AF-K1YXG4-F1
#
_entry.id   AF-K1YXG4-F1
#
_cell.length_a   1.000
_cell.length_b   1.000
_cell.length_c   1.000
_cell.angle_alpha   90.00
_cell.angle_beta   90.00
_cell.angle_gamma   90.00
#
_symmetry.space_group_name_H-M   'P 1'
#
loop_
_entity.id
_entity.type
_entity.pdbx_description
1 polymer ?
#
loop_
_entity_poly.entity_id
_entity_poly.type
_entity_poly.pdbx_seq_one_letter_code
_entity_poly.pdbx_strand_id
1 'polypeptide(L)'
;MIPFVPTRIYIDTAVAGMAVTKRVLDKFPDVVTEYIDSPDILKKPIPMTEAKKMLLVTKSRGDGIKSCQGGGGDYVCCDYFTLSLVSNCHFECTYCILQDYLQNNPVISIFANIDEILGAVSKSIQAKPDRIFRIGTGELADSLGLDPITEFSKDLVAFTSKHPNMILELKTKSTFIENLENLDHQGRVVISWSVNPQDYIDQEE
;
A
#
# COMPACT_ATOMS: atom_id res chain seq x y z
N MET A 1 3.16 -18.86 -2.02
CA MET A 1 2.11 -17.85 -1.85
C MET A 1 1.47 -17.55 -3.21
N ILE A 2 0.17 -17.27 -3.26
CA ILE A 2 -0.58 -17.05 -4.51
C ILE A 2 -0.54 -15.56 -4.88
N PRO A 3 -0.02 -15.17 -6.06
CA PRO A 3 -0.08 -13.80 -6.53
C PRO A 3 -1.52 -13.33 -6.73
N PHE A 4 -1.77 -12.05 -6.46
CA PHE A 4 -3.08 -11.46 -6.69
C PHE A 4 -3.44 -11.42 -8.18
N VAL A 5 -4.67 -11.85 -8.50
CA VAL A 5 -5.27 -11.71 -9.84
C VAL A 5 -6.70 -11.16 -9.67
N PRO A 6 -6.99 -9.94 -10.16
CA PRO A 6 -8.33 -9.37 -10.05
C PRO A 6 -9.30 -10.03 -11.05
N THR A 7 -10.56 -10.14 -10.66
CA THR A 7 -11.66 -10.52 -11.56
C THR A 7 -12.16 -9.35 -12.39
N ARG A 8 -11.95 -8.12 -11.91
CA ARG A 8 -12.31 -6.87 -12.57
C ARG A 8 -11.41 -5.73 -12.12
N ILE A 9 -11.08 -4.85 -13.07
CA ILE A 9 -10.29 -3.63 -12.83
C ILE A 9 -11.16 -2.41 -13.12
N TYR A 10 -11.15 -1.44 -12.21
CA TYR A 10 -11.74 -0.12 -12.39
C TYR A 10 -10.62 0.91 -12.46
N ILE A 11 -10.65 1.79 -13.46
CA ILE A 11 -9.68 2.86 -13.64
C ILE A 11 -10.40 4.19 -13.51
N ASP A 12 -10.00 4.99 -12.52
CA ASP A 12 -10.37 6.39 -12.44
C ASP A 12 -9.79 7.13 -13.66
N THR A 13 -10.65 7.77 -14.46
CA THR A 13 -10.24 8.47 -15.68
C THR A 13 -9.18 9.55 -15.40
N ALA A 14 -9.15 10.11 -14.18
CA ALA A 14 -8.16 11.10 -13.77
C ALA A 14 -6.72 10.54 -13.69
N VAL A 15 -6.53 9.22 -13.60
CA VAL A 15 -5.19 8.59 -13.50
C VAL A 15 -4.90 7.61 -14.64
N ALA A 16 -5.77 7.53 -15.65
CA ALA A 16 -5.65 6.59 -16.75
C ALA A 16 -4.28 6.64 -17.46
N GLY A 17 -3.69 7.83 -17.57
CA GLY A 17 -2.39 8.04 -18.23
C GLY A 17 -1.16 7.89 -17.34
N MET A 18 -1.29 7.53 -16.06
CA MET A 18 -0.16 7.45 -15.14
C MET A 18 0.63 6.15 -15.32
N ALA A 19 1.93 6.20 -15.01
CA ALA A 19 2.84 5.05 -15.17
C ALA A 19 2.38 3.82 -14.36
N VAL A 20 1.90 4.04 -13.13
CA VAL A 20 1.37 2.96 -12.27
C VAL A 20 0.15 2.30 -12.91
N THR A 21 -0.76 3.08 -13.49
CA THR A 21 -1.93 2.56 -14.21
C THR A 21 -1.49 1.67 -15.37
N LYS A 22 -0.49 2.11 -16.14
CA LYS A 22 0.09 1.29 -17.20
C LYS A 22 0.69 -0.02 -16.67
N ARG A 23 1.47 0.02 -15.58
CA ARG A 23 2.04 -1.19 -14.94
C ARG A 23 0.94 -2.20 -14.58
N VAL A 24 -0.17 -1.72 -14.00
CA VAL A 24 -1.32 -2.57 -13.63
C VAL A 24 -1.97 -3.20 -14.87
N LEU A 25 -2.24 -2.41 -15.91
CA LEU A 25 -2.88 -2.90 -17.13
C LEU A 25 -2.00 -3.88 -17.91
N ASP A 26 -0.69 -3.61 -17.99
CA ASP A 26 0.28 -4.49 -18.65
C ASP A 26 0.37 -5.88 -17.99
N LYS A 27 0.07 -5.98 -16.67
CA LYS A 27 0.02 -7.26 -15.94
C LYS A 27 -1.27 -8.05 -16.18
N PHE A 28 -2.36 -7.39 -16.56
CA PHE A 28 -3.68 -7.99 -16.66
C PHE A 28 -4.38 -7.65 -17.99
N PRO A 29 -3.78 -8.00 -19.14
CA PRO A 29 -4.32 -7.64 -20.46
C PRO A 29 -5.71 -8.24 -20.74
N ASP A 30 -6.03 -9.39 -20.12
CA ASP A 30 -7.27 -10.14 -20.35
C ASP A 30 -8.36 -9.86 -19.30
N VAL A 31 -8.07 -9.05 -18.27
CA VAL A 31 -9.05 -8.76 -17.20
C VAL A 31 -9.98 -7.64 -17.65
N VAL A 32 -11.28 -7.84 -17.43
CA VAL A 32 -12.30 -6.82 -17.72
C VAL A 32 -11.97 -5.52 -17.00
N THR A 33 -11.74 -4.48 -17.79
CA THR A 33 -11.36 -3.14 -17.30
C THR A 33 -12.45 -2.13 -17.63
N GLU A 34 -12.88 -1.38 -16.63
CA GLU A 34 -13.92 -0.35 -16.72
C GLU A 34 -13.35 1.01 -16.33
N TYR A 35 -13.53 2.02 -17.18
CA TYR A 35 -13.12 3.39 -16.89
C TYR A 35 -14.29 4.13 -16.25
N ILE A 36 -14.03 4.79 -15.11
CA ILE A 36 -15.04 5.46 -14.30
C ILE A 36 -14.61 6.90 -13.99
N ASP A 37 -15.54 7.85 -14.05
CA ASP A 37 -15.25 9.25 -13.72
C ASP A 37 -15.32 9.54 -12.21
N SER A 38 -16.01 8.69 -11.46
CA SER A 38 -16.16 8.84 -10.02
C SER A 38 -15.92 7.50 -9.31
N PRO A 39 -14.77 7.34 -8.63
CA PRO A 39 -14.48 6.18 -7.80
C PRO A 39 -15.48 5.99 -6.64
N ASP A 40 -16.22 7.04 -6.27
CA ASP A 40 -17.17 7.01 -5.16
C ASP A 40 -18.31 6.00 -5.39
N ILE A 41 -18.58 5.58 -6.63
CA ILE A 41 -19.57 4.52 -6.93
C ILE A 41 -19.22 3.17 -6.31
N LEU A 42 -17.94 2.96 -5.96
CA LEU A 42 -17.43 1.75 -5.31
C LEU A 42 -17.37 1.89 -3.78
N LYS A 43 -17.64 3.07 -3.22
CA LYS A 43 -17.66 3.33 -1.77
C LYS A 43 -18.98 2.92 -1.14
N LYS A 44 -19.23 1.62 -1.14
CA LYS A 44 -20.42 1.00 -0.59
C LYS A 44 -20.07 -0.37 0.00
N PRO A 45 -20.89 -0.89 0.92
CA PRO A 45 -20.74 -2.26 1.39
C PRO A 45 -20.81 -3.25 0.21
N ILE A 46 -19.75 -4.03 0.06
CA ILE A 46 -19.62 -5.18 -0.85
C ILE A 46 -19.06 -6.32 0.01
N PRO A 47 -19.55 -7.56 -0.11
CA PRO A 47 -18.99 -8.70 0.62
C PRO A 47 -17.47 -8.74 0.45
N MET A 48 -16.72 -8.83 1.55
CA MET A 48 -15.26 -8.68 1.53
C MET A 48 -14.58 -9.71 0.61
N THR A 49 -15.13 -10.93 0.54
CA THR A 49 -14.67 -12.02 -0.34
C THR A 49 -14.85 -11.72 -1.84
N GLU A 50 -15.78 -10.84 -2.19
CA GLU A 50 -15.97 -10.32 -3.54
C GLU A 50 -15.08 -9.09 -3.77
N ALA A 51 -15.11 -8.14 -2.85
CA ALA A 51 -14.39 -6.87 -2.96
C ALA A 51 -12.87 -7.06 -3.06
N LYS A 52 -12.30 -8.05 -2.35
CA LYS A 52 -10.88 -8.41 -2.43
C LYS A 52 -10.46 -9.02 -3.76
N LYS A 53 -11.39 -9.30 -4.68
CA LYS A 53 -11.12 -9.74 -6.06
C LYS A 53 -11.25 -8.60 -7.07
N MET A 54 -11.74 -7.44 -6.64
CA MET A 54 -11.88 -6.25 -7.45
C MET A 54 -10.68 -5.33 -7.22
N LEU A 55 -10.20 -4.68 -8.28
CA LEU A 55 -9.12 -3.71 -8.20
C LEU A 55 -9.59 -2.35 -8.70
N LEU A 56 -9.31 -1.29 -7.94
CA LEU A 56 -9.48 0.10 -8.34
C LEU A 56 -8.11 0.76 -8.46
N VAL A 57 -7.84 1.42 -9.58
CA VAL A 57 -6.69 2.33 -9.73
C VAL A 57 -7.23 3.75 -9.71
N THR A 58 -6.82 4.54 -8.71
CA THR A 58 -7.37 5.88 -8.48
C THR A 58 -6.31 6.84 -7.95
N LYS A 59 -6.71 8.08 -7.64
CA LYS A 59 -5.86 9.13 -7.08
C LYS A 59 -6.03 9.21 -5.56
N SER A 60 -4.91 9.20 -4.83
CA SER A 60 -4.90 9.60 -3.42
C SER A 60 -5.07 11.10 -3.28
N ARG A 61 -5.91 11.55 -2.33
CA ARG A 61 -6.18 12.97 -2.04
C ARG A 61 -5.47 13.50 -0.79
N GLY A 62 -4.53 12.75 -0.20
CA GLY A 62 -3.89 13.08 1.08
C GLY A 62 -2.48 13.68 0.98
N ASP A 63 -1.98 14.20 2.11
CA ASP A 63 -0.70 14.93 2.25
C ASP A 63 0.57 14.05 2.25
N GLY A 64 0.50 12.84 1.69
CA GLY A 64 1.61 11.90 1.65
C GLY A 64 1.75 11.05 2.92
N ILE A 65 2.25 11.63 4.02
CA ILE A 65 2.43 10.94 5.31
C ILE A 65 1.48 11.43 6.40
N LYS A 66 1.09 10.52 7.29
CA LYS A 66 0.28 10.83 8.48
C LYS A 66 0.97 10.27 9.72
N SER A 67 0.78 10.91 10.89
CA SER A 67 1.17 10.30 12.16
C SER A 67 0.36 9.04 12.40
N CYS A 68 1.00 7.99 12.91
CA CYS A 68 0.29 6.77 13.27
C CYS A 68 -0.71 7.01 14.41
N GLN A 69 -1.76 6.20 14.46
CA GLN A 69 -2.82 6.32 15.46
C GLN A 69 -2.40 5.86 16.87
N GLY A 70 -1.16 5.40 17.06
CA GLY A 70 -0.66 4.88 18.34
C GLY A 70 -0.30 5.96 19.38
N GLY A 71 -0.38 7.24 19.04
CA GLY A 71 0.13 8.35 19.84
C GLY A 71 -0.86 9.03 20.80
N GLY A 72 -1.81 8.32 21.41
CA GLY A 72 -2.80 8.92 22.32
C GLY A 72 -2.95 8.17 23.65
N GLY A 73 -3.18 8.88 24.75
CA GLY A 73 -3.31 8.31 26.10
C GLY A 73 -1.98 8.24 26.86
N ASP A 74 -1.85 7.26 27.76
CA ASP A 74 -0.68 7.07 28.65
C ASP A 74 0.51 6.34 27.99
N TYR A 75 0.50 6.17 26.67
CA TYR A 75 1.55 5.44 25.94
C TYR A 75 2.74 6.33 25.57
N VAL A 76 3.95 5.75 25.62
CA VAL A 76 5.14 6.40 25.06
C VAL A 76 5.09 6.31 23.54
N CYS A 77 4.90 7.46 22.88
CA CYS A 77 4.82 7.54 21.42
C CYS A 77 6.18 7.22 20.77
N CYS A 78 6.18 6.31 19.80
CA CYS A 78 7.37 5.95 19.01
C CYS A 78 7.59 6.83 17.77
N ASP A 79 6.76 7.87 17.62
CA ASP A 79 6.86 8.92 16.58
C ASP A 79 6.88 8.37 15.14
N TYR A 80 6.02 7.38 14.90
CA TYR A 80 5.90 6.66 13.64
C TYR A 80 4.92 7.34 12.68
N PHE A 81 5.25 7.28 11.39
CA PHE A 81 4.42 7.79 10.30
C PHE A 81 3.96 6.67 9.38
N THR A 82 2.83 6.89 8.71
CA THR A 82 2.27 5.96 7.75
C THR A 82 2.10 6.62 6.39
N LEU A 83 2.36 5.85 5.34
CA LEU A 83 2.24 6.21 3.94
C LEU A 83 1.35 5.17 3.24
N SER A 84 0.21 5.60 2.74
CA SER A 84 -0.73 4.69 2.07
C SER A 84 -0.65 4.87 0.55
N LEU A 85 -0.02 3.91 -0.13
CA LEU A 85 -0.02 3.78 -1.60
C LEU A 85 -1.08 2.77 -2.10
N VAL A 86 -1.54 1.92 -1.18
CA VAL A 86 -2.59 0.93 -1.40
C VAL A 86 -3.56 1.02 -0.23
N SER A 87 -4.84 0.74 -0.50
CA SER A 87 -5.85 0.48 0.51
C SER A 87 -6.43 -0.93 0.31
N ASN A 88 -6.59 -1.64 1.43
CA ASN A 88 -6.90 -3.07 1.53
C ASN A 88 -5.78 -4.00 0.99
N CYS A 89 -5.95 -5.30 1.19
CA CYS A 89 -5.07 -6.35 0.66
C CYS A 89 -5.89 -7.56 0.21
N HIS A 90 -5.27 -8.42 -0.60
CA HIS A 90 -5.91 -9.62 -1.14
C HIS A 90 -5.86 -10.83 -0.18
N PHE A 91 -5.15 -10.73 0.94
CA PHE A 91 -5.13 -11.77 1.96
C PHE A 91 -6.45 -11.81 2.73
N GLU A 92 -6.95 -13.01 3.06
CA GLU A 92 -8.27 -13.21 3.66
C GLU A 92 -8.19 -13.52 5.17
N CYS A 93 -7.17 -13.00 5.86
CA CYS A 93 -7.00 -13.26 7.29
C CYS A 93 -8.28 -12.92 8.08
N THR A 94 -8.84 -13.91 8.77
CA THR A 94 -10.13 -13.82 9.47
C THR A 94 -10.13 -12.76 10.57
N TYR A 95 -8.97 -12.58 11.22
CA TYR A 95 -8.73 -11.64 12.31
C TYR A 95 -8.37 -10.23 11.83
N CYS A 96 -8.41 -9.97 10.52
CA CYS A 96 -7.97 -8.70 9.96
C CYS A 96 -8.94 -7.55 10.32
N ILE A 97 -8.48 -6.63 11.16
CA ILE A 97 -9.23 -5.43 11.56
C ILE A 97 -9.65 -4.55 10.37
N LEU A 98 -8.90 -4.60 9.26
CA LEU A 98 -9.24 -3.83 8.06
C LEU A 98 -10.54 -4.30 7.41
N GLN A 99 -11.00 -5.52 7.66
CA GLN A 99 -12.29 -5.97 7.14
C GLN A 99 -13.46 -5.15 7.69
N ASP A 100 -13.41 -4.79 8.97
CA ASP A 100 -14.41 -3.91 9.61
C ASP A 100 -14.14 -2.44 9.27
N TYR A 101 -12.88 -2.00 9.36
CA TYR A 101 -12.50 -0.61 9.11
C TYR A 101 -12.81 -0.15 7.67
N LEU A 102 -12.60 -1.03 6.69
CA LEU A 102 -12.80 -0.75 5.26
C LEU A 102 -14.17 -1.25 4.74
N GLN A 103 -15.13 -1.59 5.61
CA GLN A 103 -16.43 -2.12 5.17
C GLN A 103 -17.18 -1.22 4.16
N ASN A 104 -16.97 0.10 4.23
CA ASN A 104 -17.56 1.07 3.30
C ASN A 104 -16.66 1.42 2.11
N ASN A 105 -15.41 0.93 2.10
CA ASN A 105 -14.45 1.10 1.01
C ASN A 105 -13.69 -0.23 0.77
N PRO A 106 -14.39 -1.37 0.51
CA PRO A 106 -13.78 -2.69 0.63
C PRO A 106 -12.97 -3.10 -0.61
N VAL A 107 -13.10 -2.39 -1.73
CA VAL A 107 -12.36 -2.68 -2.97
C VAL A 107 -10.88 -2.36 -2.80
N ILE A 108 -10.01 -3.28 -3.22
CA ILE A 108 -8.56 -3.04 -3.21
C ILE A 108 -8.25 -1.84 -4.11
N SER A 109 -7.60 -0.83 -3.56
CA SER A 109 -7.35 0.43 -4.26
C SER A 109 -5.85 0.72 -4.35
N ILE A 110 -5.34 0.93 -5.55
CA ILE A 110 -3.97 1.38 -5.85
C ILE A 110 -4.00 2.88 -6.15
N PHE A 111 -3.13 3.66 -5.50
CA PHE A 111 -3.00 5.09 -5.76
C PHE A 111 -1.92 5.36 -6.80
N ALA A 112 -2.33 5.75 -8.00
CA ALA A 112 -1.43 5.89 -9.15
C ALA A 112 -0.58 7.17 -9.15
N ASN A 113 -0.94 8.18 -8.35
CA ASN A 113 -0.25 9.47 -8.27
C ASN A 113 0.96 9.44 -7.32
N ILE A 114 1.79 8.39 -7.40
CA ILE A 114 2.94 8.18 -6.52
C ILE A 114 3.93 9.35 -6.54
N ASP A 115 4.18 9.97 -7.69
CA ASP A 115 5.09 11.11 -7.80
C ASP A 115 4.60 12.32 -7.00
N GLU A 116 3.29 12.59 -7.04
CA GLU A 116 2.67 13.65 -6.24
C GLU A 116 2.78 13.35 -4.73
N ILE A 117 2.50 12.09 -4.35
CA ILE A 117 2.56 11.61 -2.98
C ILE A 117 3.99 11.74 -2.43
N LEU A 118 4.98 11.20 -3.14
CA LEU A 118 6.40 11.27 -2.76
C LEU A 118 6.92 12.72 -2.76
N GLY A 119 6.42 13.57 -3.66
CA GLY A 119 6.68 15.00 -3.63
C GLY A 119 6.18 15.67 -2.33
N ALA A 120 5.00 15.30 -1.84
CA ALA A 120 4.50 15.77 -0.55
C ALA A 120 5.33 15.23 0.63
N VAL A 121 5.69 13.94 0.60
CA VAL A 121 6.58 13.34 1.62
C VAL A 121 7.92 14.09 1.68
N SER A 122 8.53 14.34 0.52
CA SER A 122 9.81 15.03 0.41
C SER A 122 9.77 16.44 1.04
N LYS A 123 8.70 17.20 0.79
CA LYS A 123 8.50 18.51 1.43
C LYS A 123 8.42 18.40 2.95
N SER A 124 7.67 17.43 3.48
CA SER A 124 7.51 17.24 4.93
C SER A 124 8.82 16.83 5.62
N ILE A 125 9.62 15.95 5.01
CA ILE A 125 10.88 15.48 5.60
C ILE A 125 12.00 16.52 5.50
N GLN A 126 12.06 17.28 4.40
CA GLN A 126 13.06 18.35 4.22
C GLN A 126 12.81 19.55 5.11
N ALA A 127 11.56 19.79 5.53
CA ALA A 127 11.23 20.84 6.49
C ALA A 127 11.81 20.58 7.90
N LYS A 128 12.26 19.34 8.20
CA LYS A 128 12.84 18.96 9.49
C LYS A 128 14.07 18.06 9.28
N PRO A 129 15.18 18.60 8.75
CA PRO A 129 16.33 17.80 8.34
C PRO A 129 17.00 17.06 9.51
N ASP A 130 16.96 17.63 10.72
CA ASP A 130 17.55 17.04 11.93
C ASP A 130 16.68 15.94 12.58
N ARG A 131 15.49 15.68 12.03
CA ARG A 131 14.57 14.66 12.51
C ARG A 131 14.63 13.43 11.64
N ILE A 132 14.73 12.25 12.27
CA ILE A 132 14.52 10.97 11.60
C ILE A 132 13.02 10.70 11.45
N PHE A 133 12.60 10.38 10.23
CA PHE A 133 11.24 9.98 9.90
C PHE A 133 11.18 8.48 9.66
N ARG A 134 10.46 7.76 10.53
CA ARG A 134 10.15 6.34 10.33
C ARG A 134 8.78 6.23 9.66
N ILE A 135 8.76 5.74 8.42
CA ILE A 135 7.56 5.72 7.58
C ILE A 135 7.23 4.28 7.18
N GLY A 136 6.07 3.80 7.61
CA GLY A 136 5.53 2.48 7.26
C GLY A 136 4.48 2.54 6.17
N THR A 137 4.40 1.49 5.34
CA THR A 137 3.34 1.36 4.32
C THR A 137 2.27 0.30 4.67
N GLY A 138 2.40 -0.35 5.83
CA GLY A 138 1.57 -1.48 6.23
C GLY A 138 0.29 -1.17 7.02
N GLU A 139 -0.13 0.09 7.13
CA GLU A 139 -1.28 0.47 7.98
C GLU A 139 -2.63 0.06 7.37
N LEU A 140 -2.83 0.37 6.08
CA LEU A 140 -4.10 0.13 5.38
C LEU A 140 -4.01 -0.95 4.30
N ALA A 141 -2.85 -1.58 4.16
CA ALA A 141 -2.58 -2.61 3.16
C ALA A 141 -1.37 -3.45 3.59
N ASP A 142 -1.15 -4.54 2.88
CA ASP A 142 0.12 -5.26 2.96
C ASP A 142 1.16 -4.58 2.05
N SER A 143 2.35 -4.27 2.56
CA SER A 143 3.37 -3.50 1.83
C SER A 143 3.86 -4.18 0.55
N LEU A 144 3.92 -5.52 0.52
CA LEU A 144 4.50 -6.28 -0.59
C LEU A 144 3.48 -7.19 -1.30
N GLY A 145 2.27 -7.34 -0.76
CA GLY A 145 1.25 -8.21 -1.34
C GLY A 145 0.87 -7.86 -2.78
N LEU A 146 0.82 -6.57 -3.13
CA LEU A 146 0.53 -6.11 -4.50
C LEU A 146 1.77 -5.62 -5.26
N ASP A 147 2.95 -5.73 -4.65
CA ASP A 147 4.19 -5.22 -5.24
C ASP A 147 4.58 -5.88 -6.57
N PRO A 148 4.29 -7.16 -6.85
CA PRO A 148 4.48 -7.74 -8.18
C PRO A 148 3.73 -7.02 -9.32
N ILE A 149 2.71 -6.23 -8.98
CA ILE A 149 1.86 -5.50 -9.92
C ILE A 149 2.22 -4.01 -9.91
N THR A 150 2.39 -3.42 -8.74
CA THR A 150 2.63 -1.97 -8.60
C THR A 150 4.09 -1.59 -8.78
N GLU A 151 5.00 -2.47 -8.36
CA GLU A 151 6.44 -2.22 -8.22
C GLU A 151 6.77 -1.02 -7.31
N PHE A 152 5.87 -0.69 -6.37
CA PHE A 152 6.05 0.45 -5.46
C PHE A 152 7.29 0.32 -4.58
N SER A 153 7.73 -0.89 -4.26
CA SER A 153 8.97 -1.13 -3.52
C SER A 153 10.17 -0.50 -4.23
N LYS A 154 10.25 -0.60 -5.56
CA LYS A 154 11.32 0.02 -6.35
C LYS A 154 11.30 1.54 -6.22
N ASP A 155 10.11 2.13 -6.38
CA ASP A 155 9.93 3.58 -6.29
C ASP A 155 10.26 4.10 -4.86
N LEU A 156 9.78 3.40 -3.84
CA LEU A 156 9.98 3.74 -2.44
C LEU A 156 11.44 3.61 -2.00
N VAL A 157 12.11 2.50 -2.32
CA VAL A 157 13.52 2.30 -1.96
C VAL A 157 14.41 3.33 -2.66
N ALA A 158 14.17 3.59 -3.94
CA ALA A 158 14.90 4.63 -4.68
C ALA A 158 14.62 6.05 -4.16
N PHE A 159 13.44 6.30 -3.62
CA PHE A 159 13.12 7.56 -2.94
C PHE A 159 13.83 7.66 -1.58
N THR A 160 13.77 6.62 -0.76
CA THR A 160 14.40 6.58 0.57
C THR A 160 15.92 6.65 0.49
N SER A 161 16.55 6.07 -0.53
CA SER A 161 18.00 6.15 -0.72
C SER A 161 18.48 7.59 -0.91
N LYS A 162 17.64 8.49 -1.43
CA LYS A 162 17.94 9.92 -1.63
C LYS A 162 17.69 10.78 -0.38
N HIS A 163 17.08 10.24 0.67
CA HIS A 163 16.69 11.00 1.87
C HIS A 163 17.34 10.40 3.13
N PRO A 164 18.48 10.94 3.61
CA PRO A 164 19.25 10.35 4.70
C PRO A 164 18.52 10.37 6.05
N ASN A 165 17.55 11.27 6.23
CA ASN A 165 16.74 11.38 7.44
C ASN A 165 15.43 10.58 7.40
N MET A 166 15.30 9.63 6.46
CA MET A 166 14.13 8.76 6.31
C MET A 166 14.51 7.29 6.55
N ILE A 167 13.68 6.56 7.27
CA ILE A 167 13.70 5.10 7.36
C ILE A 167 12.36 4.59 6.82
N LEU A 168 12.43 3.73 5.80
CA LEU A 168 11.26 3.06 5.22
C LEU A 168 11.05 1.72 5.92
N GLU A 169 9.81 1.45 6.35
CA GLU A 169 9.42 0.14 6.87
C GLU A 169 8.37 -0.51 5.97
N LEU A 170 8.71 -1.69 5.42
CA LEU A 170 7.83 -2.53 4.63
C LEU A 170 7.39 -3.71 5.50
N LYS A 171 6.09 -3.85 5.73
CA LYS A 171 5.51 -4.92 6.56
C LYS A 171 4.64 -5.81 5.69
N THR A 172 4.93 -7.10 5.67
CA THR A 172 4.23 -8.04 4.80
C THR A 172 3.94 -9.38 5.46
N LYS A 173 2.94 -10.10 4.95
CA LYS A 173 2.79 -11.55 5.08
C LYS A 173 3.38 -12.33 3.90
N SER A 174 3.81 -11.62 2.86
CA SER A 174 4.21 -12.22 1.59
C SER A 174 5.67 -12.62 1.49
N THR A 175 5.95 -13.43 0.47
CA THR A 175 7.30 -13.75 0.01
C THR A 175 7.67 -12.98 -1.26
N PHE A 176 6.88 -11.98 -1.66
CA PHE A 176 7.07 -11.22 -2.90
C PHE A 176 8.16 -10.16 -2.73
N ILE A 177 9.40 -10.60 -2.63
CA ILE A 177 10.58 -9.76 -2.35
C ILE A 177 11.47 -9.57 -3.58
N GLU A 178 11.13 -10.16 -4.72
CA GLU A 178 11.98 -10.18 -5.92
C GLU A 178 12.29 -8.77 -6.42
N ASN A 179 11.34 -7.84 -6.31
CA ASN A 179 11.54 -6.44 -6.68
C ASN A 179 12.55 -5.70 -5.79
N LEU A 180 12.82 -6.20 -4.58
CA LEU A 180 13.77 -5.60 -3.64
C LEU A 180 15.21 -6.06 -3.89
N GLU A 181 15.41 -7.11 -4.68
CA GLU A 181 16.73 -7.63 -4.99
C GLU A 181 17.59 -6.57 -5.70
N ASN A 182 18.83 -6.41 -5.24
CA ASN A 182 19.82 -5.49 -5.82
C ASN A 182 19.45 -4.00 -5.79
N LEU A 183 18.42 -3.59 -5.04
CA LEU A 183 18.13 -2.17 -4.82
C LEU A 183 19.12 -1.55 -3.84
N ASP A 184 19.60 -0.34 -4.14
CA ASP A 184 20.44 0.42 -3.24
C ASP A 184 19.61 1.06 -2.12
N HIS A 185 19.42 0.31 -1.04
CA HIS A 185 18.63 0.72 0.12
C HIS A 185 19.40 1.58 1.12
N GLN A 186 20.72 1.74 0.96
CA GLN A 186 21.57 2.60 1.82
C GLN A 186 21.43 2.34 3.34
N GLY A 187 21.06 1.12 3.73
CA GLY A 187 20.80 0.76 5.14
C GLY A 187 19.55 1.42 5.76
N ARG A 188 18.67 2.04 4.95
CA ARG A 188 17.50 2.83 5.42
C ARG A 188 16.15 2.16 5.16
N VAL A 189 16.15 0.89 4.79
CA VAL A 189 14.94 0.11 4.52
C VAL A 189 14.91 -1.08 5.46
N VAL A 190 13.81 -1.20 6.20
CA VAL A 190 13.53 -2.31 7.10
C VAL A 190 12.38 -3.10 6.51
N ILE A 191 12.58 -4.40 6.33
CA ILE A 191 11.54 -5.33 5.91
C ILE A 191 11.14 -6.15 7.13
N SER A 192 9.85 -6.33 7.34
CA SER A 192 9.31 -7.09 8.46
C SER A 192 8.22 -8.04 7.99
N TRP A 193 8.22 -9.24 8.57
CA TRP A 193 7.21 -10.26 8.29
C TRP A 193 6.28 -10.41 9.50
N SER A 194 4.98 -10.52 9.23
CA SER A 194 4.05 -11.03 10.23
C SER A 194 4.31 -12.53 10.42
N VAL A 195 4.34 -12.99 11.66
CA VAL A 195 4.53 -14.41 11.99
C VAL A 195 3.47 -14.84 13.00
N ASN A 196 3.04 -16.09 12.90
CA ASN A 196 2.11 -16.73 13.82
C ASN A 196 2.47 -18.21 13.98
N PRO A 197 1.96 -18.90 15.03
CA PRO A 197 2.01 -20.35 15.10
C PRO A 197 1.37 -20.99 13.86
N GLN A 198 1.95 -22.09 13.37
CA GLN A 198 1.50 -22.72 12.12
C GLN A 198 0.01 -23.12 12.18
N ASP A 199 -0.45 -23.71 13.27
CA ASP A 199 -1.84 -24.10 13.44
C ASP A 199 -2.81 -22.91 13.31
N TYR A 200 -2.39 -21.70 13.70
CA TYR A 200 -3.19 -20.48 13.57
C TYR A 200 -3.17 -19.96 12.14
N ILE A 201 -2.02 -20.02 11.47
CA ILE A 201 -1.90 -19.67 10.04
C ILE A 201 -2.83 -20.58 9.21
N ASP A 202 -2.78 -21.89 9.43
CA ASP A 202 -3.58 -22.86 8.64
C ASP A 202 -5.11 -22.68 8.82
N GLN A 203 -5.54 -22.10 9.94
CA GLN A 203 -6.96 -21.89 10.27
C GLN A 203 -7.47 -20.50 9.89
N GLU A 204 -6.61 -19.49 10.01
CA GLU A 204 -7.04 -18.08 10.06
C GLU A 204 -6.41 -17.19 8.97
N GLU A 205 -5.47 -17.69 8.15
CA GLU A 205 -4.78 -16.95 7.07
C GLU A 205 -4.93 -17.61 5.68
#